data_AF-A0A067DJW6-F1
#
_entry.id   AF-A0A067DJW6-F1
#
_cell.length_a   1.000
_cell.length_b   1.000
_cell.length_c   1.000
_cell.angle_alpha   90.00
_cell.angle_beta   90.00
_cell.angle_gamma   90.00
#
_symmetry.space_group_name_H-M   'P 1'
#
loop_
_entity.id
_entity.type
_entity.pdbx_description
1 polymer ?
#
loop_
_entity_poly.entity_id
_entity_poly.type
_entity_poly.pdbx_seq_one_letter_code
_entity_poly.pdbx_strand_id
1 'polypeptide(L)'
;MKFGWDLKTGLDRRITSWKSPDDPSPGNFIWAVERQDNPELIMWKGSRKFHRSGPWNGLRFSASSLRPNPVFNFGFVSNEVELYYKFDMRDKAAFQRIVMNQTLYLVQRFTWNKATQSWELYSNVPRDLCDTYALCGAYGICIISDMPVCQCLKGFKPKSRGYVDWSQGCERDKSLNYSRQDGFIKFTAMKLPDATLSWVSKSMNLNECREKCLDNSSCMAYTNSDIRGEGSGCAMWFGELIDMRDFPDGGQDLYIRMSASEIGTRKLVYVTPL
;
A
#
# COMPACT_ATOMS: atom_id res chain seq x y z
N MET A 1 7.88 20.86 5.52
CA MET A 1 7.40 21.11 4.14
C MET A 1 6.13 20.29 3.88
N LYS A 2 5.26 20.74 2.97
CA LYS A 2 4.11 19.96 2.48
C LYS A 2 4.53 19.21 1.21
N PHE A 3 4.42 17.89 1.19
CA PHE A 3 4.71 17.04 0.05
C PHE A 3 3.38 16.49 -0.51
N GLY A 4 2.94 17.03 -1.64
CA GLY A 4 1.63 16.79 -2.23
C GLY A 4 0.94 18.07 -2.71
N TRP A 5 -0.38 18.02 -2.82
CA TRP A 5 -1.22 18.96 -3.52
C TRP A 5 -1.80 20.05 -2.63
N ASP A 6 -1.79 21.27 -3.16
CA ASP A 6 -2.78 22.29 -2.83
C ASP A 6 -3.92 22.18 -3.86
N LEU A 7 -5.11 21.75 -3.43
CA LEU A 7 -6.21 21.42 -4.34
C LEU A 7 -6.92 22.65 -4.89
N LYS A 8 -6.79 23.80 -4.22
CA LYS A 8 -7.38 25.07 -4.67
C LYS A 8 -6.58 25.69 -5.81
N THR A 9 -5.26 25.67 -5.69
CA THR A 9 -4.35 26.26 -6.70
C THR A 9 -3.92 25.25 -7.76
N GLY A 10 -4.08 23.95 -7.50
CA GLY A 10 -3.59 22.88 -8.37
C GLY A 10 -2.08 22.63 -8.27
N LEU A 11 -1.39 23.24 -7.30
CA LEU A 11 0.05 23.09 -7.12
C LEU A 11 0.41 21.71 -6.55
N ASP A 12 1.10 20.90 -7.35
CA ASP A 12 1.72 19.62 -6.94
C ASP A 12 3.16 19.82 -6.45
N ARG A 13 3.41 19.49 -5.18
CA ARG A 13 4.73 19.52 -4.56
C ARG A 13 5.29 18.10 -4.50
N ARG A 14 6.02 17.71 -5.53
CA ARG A 14 6.70 16.42 -5.68
C ARG A 14 8.22 16.53 -5.57
N ILE A 15 8.90 15.39 -5.43
CA ILE A 15 10.36 15.33 -5.39
C ILE A 15 10.83 14.57 -6.63
N THR A 16 11.65 15.23 -7.44
CA THR A 16 12.27 14.65 -8.63
C THR A 16 13.75 14.41 -8.34
N SER A 17 14.28 13.26 -8.76
CA SER A 17 15.70 12.97 -8.68
C SER A 17 16.53 13.95 -9.50
N TRP A 18 17.80 14.07 -9.14
CA TRP A 18 18.81 14.55 -10.06
C TRP A 18 19.04 13.53 -11.16
N LYS A 19 19.48 14.00 -12.32
CA LYS A 19 19.81 13.13 -13.46
C LYS A 19 21.03 12.26 -13.15
N SER A 20 22.01 12.80 -12.43
CA SER A 20 23.16 12.06 -11.89
C SER A 20 23.72 12.77 -10.63
N PRO A 21 24.65 12.17 -9.88
CA PRO A 21 25.27 12.82 -8.71
C PRO A 21 25.90 14.19 -9.01
N ASP A 22 26.40 14.39 -10.22
CA ASP A 22 27.08 15.63 -10.65
C ASP A 22 26.21 16.52 -11.56
N ASP A 23 24.98 16.09 -11.89
CA ASP A 23 24.04 16.82 -12.76
C ASP A 23 22.70 17.03 -12.04
N PRO A 24 22.45 18.22 -11.47
CA PRO A 24 21.24 18.53 -10.72
C PRO A 24 20.00 18.76 -11.60
N SER A 25 20.11 18.63 -12.93
CA SER A 25 18.95 18.71 -13.80
C SER A 25 17.93 17.60 -13.48
N PRO A 26 16.63 17.80 -13.77
CA PRO A 26 15.60 16.83 -13.46
C PRO A 26 15.85 15.47 -14.11
N GLY A 27 15.85 14.44 -13.27
CA GLY A 27 15.91 13.04 -13.67
C GLY A 27 14.55 12.45 -14.05
N ASN A 28 14.49 11.12 -14.18
CA ASN A 28 13.30 10.35 -14.54
C ASN A 28 12.66 9.61 -13.35
N PHE A 29 13.16 9.81 -12.12
CA PHE A 29 12.63 9.15 -10.93
C PHE A 29 11.92 10.17 -10.04
N ILE A 30 10.61 10.00 -9.88
CA ILE A 30 9.73 10.97 -9.23
C ILE A 30 9.04 10.29 -8.04
N TRP A 31 8.95 10.99 -6.92
CA TRP A 31 8.13 10.61 -5.78
C TRP A 31 7.04 11.66 -5.61
N ALA A 32 5.78 11.24 -5.57
CA ALA A 32 4.63 12.13 -5.51
C ALA A 32 3.46 11.50 -4.72
N VAL A 33 2.50 12.35 -4.32
CA VAL A 33 1.20 11.91 -3.81
C VAL A 33 0.25 11.75 -5.00
N GLU A 34 -0.34 10.57 -5.16
CA GLU A 34 -1.34 10.32 -6.19
C GLU A 34 -2.70 10.91 -5.78
N ARG A 35 -3.28 11.74 -6.65
CA ARG A 35 -4.58 12.38 -6.40
C ARG A 35 -5.72 11.47 -6.85
N GLN A 36 -6.20 10.63 -5.93
CA GLN A 36 -7.31 9.70 -6.13
C GLN A 36 -8.16 9.60 -4.84
N ASP A 37 -9.31 8.92 -4.89
CA ASP A 37 -10.24 8.79 -3.74
C ASP A 37 -9.57 8.19 -2.49
N ASN A 38 -8.60 7.29 -2.70
CA ASN A 38 -7.77 6.71 -1.66
C ASN A 38 -6.27 7.01 -1.92
N PRO A 39 -5.77 8.17 -1.48
CA PRO A 39 -4.45 8.67 -1.87
C PRO A 39 -3.28 7.83 -1.40
N GLU A 40 -2.22 7.79 -2.21
CA GLU A 40 -1.02 6.97 -1.97
C GLU A 40 0.25 7.75 -2.30
N LEU A 41 1.39 7.36 -1.72
CA LEU A 41 2.69 7.84 -2.21
C LEU A 41 3.23 6.87 -3.25
N ILE A 42 3.50 7.40 -4.45
CA ILE A 42 3.97 6.63 -5.59
C ILE A 42 5.36 7.09 -5.98
N MET A 43 6.23 6.10 -6.22
CA MET A 43 7.47 6.33 -6.95
C MET A 43 7.29 5.92 -8.41
N TRP A 44 7.64 6.82 -9.31
CA TRP A 44 7.52 6.69 -10.75
C TRP A 44 8.90 6.60 -11.39
N LYS A 45 9.09 5.62 -12.27
CA LYS A 45 10.24 5.51 -13.16
C LYS A 45 9.79 5.84 -14.58
N GLY A 46 10.03 7.08 -15.01
CA GLY A 46 9.36 7.64 -16.18
C GLY A 46 7.85 7.63 -15.98
N SER A 47 7.12 6.99 -16.89
CA SER A 47 5.66 6.83 -16.82
C SER A 47 5.19 5.55 -16.10
N ARG A 48 6.11 4.73 -15.58
CA ARG A 48 5.75 3.45 -14.94
C ARG A 48 5.77 3.59 -13.41
N LYS A 49 4.71 3.12 -12.75
CA LYS A 49 4.71 2.92 -11.29
C LYS A 49 5.82 1.94 -10.93
N PHE A 50 6.72 2.35 -10.05
CA PHE A 50 7.86 1.55 -9.60
C PHE A 50 7.65 0.98 -8.21
N HIS A 51 7.03 1.78 -7.32
CA HIS A 51 6.71 1.40 -5.95
C HIS A 51 5.52 2.21 -5.44
N ARG A 52 4.77 1.63 -4.50
CA ARG A 52 3.62 2.23 -3.84
C ARG A 52 3.68 2.03 -2.33
N SER A 53 3.49 3.11 -1.57
CA SER A 53 3.45 3.05 -0.09
C SER A 53 2.18 2.43 0.47
N GLY A 54 1.16 2.21 -0.37
CA GLY A 54 -0.19 1.92 0.07
C GLY A 54 -0.96 3.18 0.46
N PRO A 55 -2.29 3.08 0.62
CA PRO A 55 -3.12 4.18 1.10
C PRO A 55 -2.85 4.54 2.56
N TRP A 56 -3.20 5.77 2.93
CA TRP A 56 -3.10 6.23 4.32
C TRP A 56 -4.24 5.65 5.17
N ASN A 57 -3.91 5.00 6.28
CA ASN A 57 -4.87 4.30 7.15
C ASN A 57 -5.16 5.00 8.48
N GLY A 58 -4.90 6.31 8.57
CA GLY A 58 -5.11 7.10 9.80
C GLY A 58 -3.87 7.19 10.69
N LEU A 59 -2.99 6.18 10.66
CA LEU A 59 -1.71 6.16 11.39
C LEU A 59 -0.50 6.13 10.47
N ARG A 60 -0.66 5.35 9.40
CA ARG A 60 0.26 4.78 8.42
C ARG A 60 0.03 5.09 6.97
N PHE A 61 1.00 4.92 6.09
CA PHE A 61 0.69 4.28 4.81
C PHE A 61 0.73 2.75 4.97
N SER A 62 -0.15 2.00 4.30
CA SER A 62 -0.35 0.57 4.60
C SER A 62 0.87 -0.34 4.35
N ALA A 63 1.80 0.08 3.50
CA ALA A 63 3.08 -0.62 3.25
C ALA A 63 4.25 -0.01 4.03
N SER A 64 4.00 0.94 4.94
CA SER A 64 5.05 1.62 5.71
C SER A 64 5.25 0.94 7.06
N SER A 65 6.51 0.68 7.44
CA SER A 65 6.85 0.27 8.80
C SER A 65 6.94 1.47 9.76
N LEU A 66 6.79 2.71 9.27
CA LEU A 66 6.96 3.92 10.06
C LEU A 66 5.99 3.97 11.26
N ARG A 67 6.56 4.15 12.44
CA ARG A 67 5.84 4.30 13.72
C ARG A 67 6.14 5.67 14.33
N PRO A 68 5.29 6.16 15.26
CA PRO A 68 5.69 7.23 16.16
C PRO A 68 7.07 6.91 16.74
N ASN A 69 8.02 7.82 16.53
CA ASN A 69 9.42 7.61 16.85
C ASN A 69 10.00 8.89 17.48
N PRO A 70 11.13 8.82 18.19
CA PRO A 70 11.69 9.97 18.89
C PRO A 70 12.38 10.99 17.97
N VAL A 71 12.57 10.69 16.68
CA VAL A 71 13.36 11.51 15.75
C VAL A 71 12.49 12.58 15.09
N PHE A 72 11.33 12.19 14.55
CA PHE A 72 10.44 13.10 13.83
C PHE A 72 8.98 12.71 13.99
N ASN A 73 8.10 13.70 13.95
CA ASN A 73 6.68 13.47 13.73
C ASN A 73 6.39 13.43 12.24
N PHE A 74 5.33 12.72 11.88
CA PHE A 74 4.84 12.64 10.51
C PHE A 74 3.32 12.62 10.52
N GLY A 75 2.72 12.95 9.39
CA GLY A 75 1.29 12.88 9.22
C GLY A 75 0.87 13.08 7.78
N PHE A 76 -0.40 12.79 7.53
CA PHE A 76 -1.03 12.95 6.24
C PHE A 76 -2.29 13.79 6.39
N VAL A 77 -2.46 14.75 5.50
CA VAL A 77 -3.65 15.60 5.43
C VAL A 77 -4.36 15.28 4.12
N SER A 78 -5.64 14.95 4.21
CA SER A 78 -6.50 14.65 3.06
C SER A 78 -7.90 15.21 3.31
N ASN A 79 -8.15 16.40 2.77
CA ASN A 79 -9.43 17.10 2.81
C ASN A 79 -9.68 17.82 1.47
N GLU A 80 -10.77 18.59 1.38
CA GLU A 80 -11.18 19.27 0.14
C GLU A 80 -10.23 20.39 -0.32
N VAL A 81 -9.33 20.83 0.55
CA VAL A 81 -8.42 21.97 0.30
C VAL A 81 -6.99 21.51 0.06
N GLU A 82 -6.52 20.54 0.82
CA GLU A 82 -5.12 20.09 0.80
C GLU A 82 -5.01 18.56 0.88
N LEU A 83 -4.03 18.03 0.14
CA LEU A 83 -3.70 16.62 0.10
C LEU A 83 -2.18 16.43 0.15
N TYR A 84 -1.61 16.19 1.33
CA TYR A 84 -0.15 16.11 1.45
C TYR A 84 0.33 15.29 2.65
N TYR A 85 1.52 14.73 2.49
CA TYR A 85 2.34 14.20 3.56
C TYR A 85 3.23 15.30 4.15
N LYS A 86 3.44 15.25 5.46
CA LYS A 86 4.36 16.13 6.19
C LYS A 86 5.17 15.34 7.21
N PHE A 87 6.36 15.87 7.51
CA PHE A 87 7.13 15.49 8.67
C PHE A 87 7.82 16.71 9.28
N ASP A 88 8.05 16.67 10.58
CA ASP A 88 8.71 17.69 11.37
C ASP A 88 9.64 17.05 12.40
N MET A 89 10.83 17.64 12.57
CA MET A 89 11.81 17.13 13.53
C MET A 89 11.35 17.44 14.95
N ARG A 90 11.48 16.47 15.86
CA ARG A 90 11.17 16.68 17.28
C ARG A 90 12.22 17.57 17.95
N ASP A 91 13.49 17.27 17.69
CA ASP A 91 14.59 18.17 18.02
C ASP A 91 14.80 19.14 16.85
N LYS A 92 14.57 20.44 17.09
CA LYS A 92 14.77 21.50 16.09
C LYS A 92 16.23 21.68 15.69
N ALA A 93 17.18 21.20 16.51
CA ALA A 93 18.60 21.24 16.21
C ALA A 93 19.07 19.99 15.43
N ALA A 94 18.21 19.01 15.19
CA ALA A 94 18.50 17.84 14.37
C ALA A 94 18.14 18.11 12.90
N PHE A 95 19.01 17.68 11.99
CA PHE A 95 18.77 17.81 10.55
C PHE A 95 18.50 16.44 9.94
N GLN A 96 17.46 16.38 9.12
CA GLN A 96 17.12 15.20 8.34
C GLN A 96 16.75 15.62 6.92
N ARG A 97 17.19 14.86 5.93
CA ARG A 97 16.88 15.11 4.51
C ARG A 97 16.40 13.84 3.82
N ILE A 98 15.61 14.02 2.77
CA ILE A 98 15.19 12.95 1.87
C ILE A 98 15.82 13.22 0.51
N VAL A 99 16.44 12.21 -0.08
CA VAL A 99 17.15 12.29 -1.36
C VAL A 99 16.63 11.18 -2.28
N MET A 100 16.35 11.54 -3.52
CA MET A 100 15.98 10.61 -4.59
C MET A 100 17.22 10.18 -5.36
N ASN A 101 17.62 8.92 -5.22
CA ASN A 101 18.75 8.34 -5.93
C ASN A 101 18.23 7.58 -7.16
N GLN A 102 18.42 8.17 -8.35
CA GLN A 102 17.97 7.57 -9.60
C GLN A 102 18.80 6.37 -10.04
N THR A 103 20.11 6.35 -9.74
CA THR A 103 21.00 5.24 -10.12
C THR A 103 20.56 3.94 -9.47
N LEU A 104 20.21 4.00 -8.18
CA LEU A 104 19.75 2.85 -7.40
C LEU A 104 18.21 2.73 -7.34
N TYR A 105 17.47 3.72 -7.84
CA TYR A 105 16.02 3.85 -7.70
C TYR A 105 15.54 3.77 -6.25
N LEU A 106 16.16 4.54 -5.37
CA LEU A 106 15.85 4.60 -3.94
C LEU A 106 15.42 6.00 -3.50
N VAL A 107 14.38 6.09 -2.67
CA VAL A 107 14.19 7.20 -1.74
C VAL A 107 15.05 6.92 -0.52
N GLN A 108 15.99 7.79 -0.20
CA GLN A 108 16.88 7.65 0.96
C GLN A 108 16.64 8.77 1.95
N ARG A 109 16.44 8.42 3.22
CA ARG A 109 16.37 9.37 4.34
C ARG A 109 17.71 9.38 5.05
N PHE A 110 18.29 10.56 5.21
CA PHE A 110 19.56 10.76 5.92
C PHE A 110 19.37 11.64 7.15
N THR A 111 20.07 11.31 8.23
CA THR A 111 20.14 12.13 9.45
C THR A 111 21.56 12.68 9.60
N TRP A 112 21.69 13.96 9.94
CA TRP A 112 23.00 14.57 10.17
C TRP A 112 23.56 14.15 11.53
N ASN A 113 24.71 13.48 11.52
CA ASN A 113 25.44 13.13 12.73
C ASN A 113 26.41 14.27 13.08
N LYS A 114 26.14 14.95 14.20
CA LYS A 114 26.96 16.09 14.66
C LYS A 114 28.38 15.67 15.08
N ALA A 115 28.56 14.44 15.57
CA ALA A 115 29.85 13.95 16.05
C ALA A 115 30.81 13.63 14.91
N THR A 116 30.32 13.01 13.83
CA THR A 116 31.11 12.63 12.65
C THR A 116 31.06 13.68 11.54
N GLN A 117 30.21 14.70 11.67
CA GLN A 117 29.93 15.72 10.66
C GLN A 117 29.57 15.12 9.29
N SER A 118 28.75 14.07 9.30
CA SER A 118 28.35 13.31 8.11
C SER A 118 26.84 13.09 8.05
N TRP A 119 26.34 12.83 6.84
CA TRP A 119 24.97 12.37 6.60
C TRP A 119 24.92 10.85 6.70
N GLU A 120 24.27 10.35 7.74
CA GLU A 120 24.10 8.91 7.98
C GLU A 120 22.77 8.43 7.39
N LEU A 121 22.81 7.31 6.66
CA LEU A 121 21.61 6.71 6.10
C LEU A 121 20.72 6.18 7.24
N TYR A 122 19.52 6.73 7.33
CA TYR A 122 18.53 6.33 8.32
C TYR A 122 17.60 5.24 7.80
N SER A 123 17.12 5.39 6.55
CA SER A 123 16.28 4.39 5.89
C SER A 123 16.26 4.59 4.38
N ASN A 124 15.85 3.56 3.65
CA ASN A 124 15.56 3.63 2.22
C ASN A 124 14.25 2.92 1.87
N VAL A 125 13.73 3.24 0.68
CA VAL A 125 12.59 2.55 0.04
C VAL A 125 12.88 2.49 -1.46
N PRO A 126 12.58 1.39 -2.19
CA PRO A 126 12.12 0.08 -1.71
C PRO A 126 13.04 -0.60 -0.70
N ARG A 127 12.52 -1.48 0.16
CA ARG A 127 13.30 -2.21 1.18
C ARG A 127 13.77 -3.58 0.69
N ASP A 128 12.96 -4.23 -0.12
CA ASP A 128 13.18 -5.59 -0.61
C ASP A 128 12.48 -5.79 -1.96
N LEU A 129 12.53 -7.02 -2.48
CA LEU A 129 11.94 -7.38 -3.77
C LEU A 129 10.40 -7.20 -3.79
N CYS A 130 9.70 -7.48 -2.67
CA CYS A 130 8.24 -7.40 -2.57
C CYS A 130 7.68 -5.97 -2.57
N ASP A 131 8.55 -4.98 -2.43
CA ASP A 131 8.19 -3.56 -2.61
C ASP A 131 8.12 -3.15 -4.10
N THR A 132 8.56 -4.02 -5.02
CA THR A 132 8.42 -3.83 -6.48
C THR A 132 6.95 -3.84 -6.88
N TYR A 133 6.52 -2.79 -7.59
CA TYR A 133 5.13 -2.65 -8.01
C TYR A 133 4.64 -3.83 -8.85
N ALA A 134 3.50 -4.41 -8.43
CA ALA A 134 2.77 -5.45 -9.15
C ALA A 134 3.57 -6.74 -9.46
N LEU A 135 4.57 -7.07 -8.63
CA LEU A 135 5.46 -8.22 -8.83
C LEU A 135 4.73 -9.56 -9.03
N CYS A 136 3.67 -9.82 -8.25
CA CYS A 136 2.97 -11.11 -8.24
C CYS A 136 1.68 -11.14 -9.08
N GLY A 137 1.40 -10.09 -9.86
CA GLY A 137 0.19 -9.99 -10.67
C GLY A 137 -1.11 -9.88 -9.86
N ALA A 138 -2.25 -10.08 -10.54
CA ALA A 138 -3.58 -10.02 -9.93
C ALA A 138 -3.82 -11.18 -8.96
N TYR A 139 -4.38 -10.88 -7.79
CA TYR A 139 -4.68 -11.83 -6.71
C TYR A 139 -3.48 -12.67 -6.22
N GLY A 140 -2.26 -12.32 -6.64
CA GLY A 140 -1.02 -12.82 -6.08
C GLY A 140 -0.58 -11.97 -4.89
N ILE A 141 0.10 -12.60 -3.94
CA ILE A 141 0.70 -11.97 -2.77
C ILE A 141 2.20 -12.24 -2.75
N CYS A 142 2.99 -11.20 -2.50
CA CYS A 142 4.43 -11.35 -2.27
C CYS A 142 4.72 -11.61 -0.79
N ILE A 143 5.43 -12.68 -0.48
CA ILE A 143 5.91 -13.02 0.87
C ILE A 143 7.43 -13.17 0.79
N ILE A 144 8.14 -12.22 1.39
CA ILE A 144 9.60 -12.10 1.22
C ILE A 144 10.38 -13.29 1.81
N SER A 145 9.80 -13.98 2.79
CA SER A 145 10.39 -15.16 3.44
C SER A 145 10.21 -16.47 2.66
N ASP A 146 9.33 -16.49 1.65
CA ASP A 146 8.92 -17.72 0.98
C ASP A 146 9.67 -17.92 -0.34
N MET A 147 9.74 -19.17 -0.79
CA MET A 147 10.26 -19.54 -2.11
C MET A 147 9.28 -20.50 -2.81
N PRO A 148 8.63 -20.09 -3.91
CA PRO A 148 8.74 -18.79 -4.59
C PRO A 148 8.18 -17.62 -3.75
N VAL A 149 8.74 -16.41 -3.93
CA VAL A 149 8.29 -15.20 -3.20
C VAL A 149 6.87 -14.78 -3.54
N CYS A 150 6.39 -15.14 -4.73
CA CYS A 150 5.02 -14.92 -5.15
C CYS A 150 4.21 -16.20 -5.00
N GLN A 151 3.00 -16.06 -4.49
CA GLN A 151 2.01 -17.13 -4.41
C GLN A 151 0.60 -16.57 -4.58
N CYS A 152 -0.37 -17.43 -4.86
CA CYS A 152 -1.77 -17.01 -4.92
C CYS A 152 -2.35 -16.86 -3.52
N LEU A 153 -3.24 -15.89 -3.35
CA LEU A 153 -4.08 -15.84 -2.16
C LEU A 153 -4.88 -17.14 -2.01
N LYS A 154 -5.16 -17.56 -0.78
CA LYS A 154 -5.99 -18.73 -0.52
C LYS A 154 -7.37 -18.59 -1.19
N GLY A 155 -7.79 -19.61 -1.94
CA GLY A 155 -9.01 -19.60 -2.78
C GLY A 155 -8.75 -19.11 -4.22
N PHE A 156 -7.49 -18.95 -4.59
CA PHE A 156 -7.04 -18.62 -5.93
C PHE A 156 -5.92 -19.58 -6.35
N LYS A 157 -5.81 -19.79 -7.66
CA LYS A 157 -4.79 -20.63 -8.30
C LYS A 157 -4.07 -19.85 -9.42
N PRO A 158 -2.83 -20.23 -9.76
CA PRO A 158 -2.10 -19.56 -10.82
C PRO A 158 -2.80 -19.64 -12.18
N LYS A 159 -2.83 -18.54 -12.95
CA LYS A 159 -3.31 -18.56 -14.34
C LYS A 159 -2.31 -19.25 -15.28
N SER A 160 -1.02 -19.19 -14.94
CA SER A 160 0.07 -19.82 -15.70
C SER A 160 0.69 -20.97 -14.90
N ARG A 161 1.26 -21.97 -15.59
CA ARG A 161 1.97 -23.10 -14.95
C ARG A 161 3.42 -22.77 -14.56
N GLY A 162 3.91 -21.57 -14.89
CA GLY A 162 5.30 -21.18 -14.68
C GLY A 162 5.49 -20.49 -13.34
N TYR A 163 6.36 -21.02 -12.49
CA TYR A 163 6.70 -20.44 -11.18
C TYR A 163 7.63 -19.21 -11.26
N VAL A 164 7.98 -18.78 -12.47
CA VAL A 164 8.95 -17.71 -12.75
C VAL A 164 8.25 -16.41 -13.17
N ASP A 165 7.22 -16.49 -14.03
CA ASP A 165 6.48 -15.34 -14.53
C ASP A 165 5.10 -15.25 -13.89
N TRP A 166 4.98 -14.31 -12.95
CA TRP A 166 3.75 -14.01 -12.22
C TRP A 166 2.93 -12.86 -12.85
N SER A 167 3.29 -12.39 -14.05
CA SER A 167 2.61 -11.27 -14.72
C SER A 167 1.12 -11.55 -14.98
N GLN A 168 0.74 -12.81 -15.20
CA GLN A 168 -0.65 -13.23 -15.36
C GLN A 168 -1.41 -13.31 -14.02
N GLY A 169 -0.69 -13.38 -12.90
CA GLY A 169 -1.25 -13.54 -11.57
C GLY A 169 -2.05 -14.82 -11.39
N CYS A 170 -3.12 -14.70 -10.61
CA CYS A 170 -3.96 -15.77 -10.15
C CYS A 170 -5.41 -15.55 -10.56
N GLU A 171 -6.15 -16.64 -10.72
CA GLU A 171 -7.60 -16.66 -10.91
C GLU A 171 -8.28 -17.35 -9.73
N ARG A 172 -9.57 -17.08 -9.55
CA ARG A 172 -10.36 -17.68 -8.47
C ARG A 172 -10.49 -19.19 -8.67
N ASP A 173 -10.43 -19.95 -7.59
CA ASP A 173 -10.72 -21.39 -7.62
C ASP A 173 -12.20 -21.66 -7.92
N LYS A 174 -13.07 -20.80 -7.39
CA LYS A 174 -14.52 -20.84 -7.58
C LYS A 174 -15.03 -19.50 -8.09
N SER A 175 -15.86 -19.55 -9.14
CA SER A 175 -16.50 -18.36 -9.69
C SER A 175 -17.42 -17.70 -8.64
N LEU A 176 -17.47 -16.37 -8.69
CA LEU A 176 -18.44 -15.59 -7.90
C LEU A 176 -19.81 -15.66 -8.56
N ASN A 177 -20.85 -15.61 -7.73
CA ASN A 177 -22.22 -15.47 -8.22
C ASN A 177 -22.65 -14.00 -8.32
N TYR A 178 -21.83 -13.08 -7.82
CA TYR A 178 -22.10 -11.63 -7.76
C TYR A 178 -23.42 -11.31 -7.06
N SER A 179 -23.84 -12.18 -6.15
CA SER A 179 -25.06 -12.06 -5.37
C SER A 179 -24.72 -11.91 -3.90
N ARG A 180 -25.74 -11.66 -3.07
CA ARG A 180 -25.61 -11.63 -1.59
C ARG A 180 -25.24 -12.99 -0.97
N GLN A 181 -25.18 -14.06 -1.77
CA GLN A 181 -24.69 -15.37 -1.31
C GLN A 181 -23.16 -15.42 -1.26
N ASP A 182 -22.47 -14.63 -2.10
CA ASP A 182 -21.04 -14.41 -1.92
C ASP A 182 -20.81 -13.83 -0.52
N GLY A 183 -19.58 -13.95 -0.03
CA GLY A 183 -19.18 -13.27 1.19
C GLY A 183 -17.71 -12.95 1.16
N PHE A 184 -17.08 -12.85 2.32
CA PHE A 184 -15.72 -12.36 2.40
C PHE A 184 -14.85 -13.22 3.30
N ILE A 185 -13.60 -13.38 2.89
CA ILE A 185 -12.55 -13.92 3.73
C ILE A 185 -11.65 -12.76 4.16
N LYS A 186 -11.37 -12.73 5.46
CA LYS A 186 -10.42 -11.80 6.07
C LYS A 186 -8.98 -12.29 5.85
N PHE A 187 -8.16 -11.45 5.24
CA PHE A 187 -6.71 -11.57 5.13
C PHE A 187 -6.08 -10.53 6.05
N THR A 188 -5.09 -10.91 6.85
CA THR A 188 -4.49 -10.06 7.87
C THR A 188 -3.10 -9.57 7.45
N ALA A 189 -2.63 -8.47 8.05
CA ALA A 189 -1.27 -7.97 7.88
C ALA A 189 -0.86 -7.69 6.42
N MET A 190 -1.81 -7.23 5.59
CA MET A 190 -1.57 -6.99 4.16
C MET A 190 -1.08 -5.56 3.89
N LYS A 191 -0.18 -5.40 2.91
CA LYS A 191 -0.18 -4.19 2.09
C LYS A 191 -1.47 -4.20 1.27
N LEU A 192 -2.37 -3.25 1.53
CA LEU A 192 -3.63 -3.11 0.80
C LEU A 192 -3.38 -2.94 -0.70
N PRO A 193 -4.27 -3.38 -1.60
CA PRO A 193 -4.05 -3.38 -3.06
C PRO A 193 -3.92 -1.97 -3.65
N ASP A 194 -3.43 -1.87 -4.89
CA ASP A 194 -3.41 -0.61 -5.66
C ASP A 194 -4.80 0.06 -5.60
N ALA A 195 -4.83 1.34 -5.23
CA ALA A 195 -6.06 2.04 -4.91
C ALA A 195 -6.59 2.92 -6.06
N THR A 196 -6.10 2.72 -7.29
CA THR A 196 -6.58 3.42 -8.50
C THR A 196 -8.08 3.22 -8.72
N LEU A 197 -8.56 1.98 -8.53
CA LEU A 197 -9.99 1.62 -8.61
C LEU A 197 -10.55 1.38 -7.22
N SER A 198 -10.51 2.41 -6.38
CA SER A 198 -11.05 2.34 -5.02
C SER A 198 -11.92 3.54 -4.68
N TRP A 199 -12.75 3.36 -3.66
CA TRP A 199 -13.63 4.40 -3.12
C TRP A 199 -13.56 4.40 -1.60
N VAL A 200 -13.65 5.59 -1.00
CA VAL A 200 -13.57 5.77 0.45
C VAL A 200 -14.77 6.55 0.99
N SER A 201 -15.29 6.11 2.14
CA SER A 201 -16.20 6.90 2.98
C SER A 201 -15.72 6.91 4.42
N LYS A 202 -15.64 8.10 5.01
CA LYS A 202 -15.26 8.27 6.42
C LYS A 202 -16.43 8.05 7.39
N SER A 203 -17.68 8.11 6.91
CA SER A 203 -18.87 8.02 7.76
C SER A 203 -19.36 6.59 7.98
N MET A 204 -19.06 5.69 7.06
CA MET A 204 -19.53 4.30 7.13
C MET A 204 -18.74 3.50 8.16
N ASN A 205 -19.40 2.57 8.83
CA ASN A 205 -18.72 1.54 9.63
C ASN A 205 -18.40 0.29 8.79
N LEU A 206 -17.62 -0.64 9.36
CA LEU A 206 -17.17 -1.85 8.68
C LEU A 206 -18.32 -2.76 8.21
N ASN A 207 -19.42 -2.84 8.96
CA ASN A 207 -20.58 -3.66 8.59
C ASN A 207 -21.35 -3.03 7.44
N GLU A 208 -21.57 -1.72 7.46
CA GLU A 208 -22.16 -1.00 6.32
C GLU A 208 -21.27 -1.12 5.07
N CYS A 209 -19.95 -1.09 5.25
CA CYS A 209 -18.98 -1.29 4.17
C CYS A 209 -19.13 -2.67 3.53
N ARG A 210 -19.32 -3.71 4.37
CA ARG A 210 -19.60 -5.08 3.92
C ARG A 210 -20.88 -5.15 3.08
N GLU A 211 -21.98 -4.63 3.61
CA GLU A 211 -23.28 -4.68 2.91
C GLU A 211 -23.24 -3.92 1.58
N LYS A 212 -22.63 -2.73 1.57
CA LYS A 212 -22.45 -1.94 0.34
C LYS A 212 -21.58 -2.66 -0.69
N CYS A 213 -20.55 -3.37 -0.25
CA CYS A 213 -19.71 -4.16 -1.15
C CYS A 213 -20.46 -5.39 -1.71
N LEU A 214 -21.32 -6.05 -0.92
CA LEU A 214 -22.16 -7.15 -1.42
C LEU A 214 -23.13 -6.69 -2.51
N ASP A 215 -23.76 -5.54 -2.29
CA ASP A 215 -24.75 -4.95 -3.19
C ASP A 215 -24.12 -4.41 -4.48
N ASN A 216 -22.79 -4.23 -4.52
CA ASN A 216 -22.07 -3.83 -5.71
C ASN A 216 -21.31 -5.02 -6.32
N SER A 217 -21.78 -5.52 -7.47
CA SER A 217 -21.17 -6.65 -8.17
C SER A 217 -19.71 -6.40 -8.62
N SER A 218 -19.30 -5.15 -8.75
CA SER A 218 -17.91 -4.81 -9.10
C SER A 218 -16.98 -4.77 -7.88
N CYS A 219 -17.52 -4.75 -6.66
CA CYS A 219 -16.72 -4.70 -5.45
C CYS A 219 -16.07 -6.06 -5.16
N MET A 220 -14.74 -6.04 -5.03
CA MET A 220 -13.91 -7.24 -4.84
C MET A 220 -13.27 -7.32 -3.46
N ALA A 221 -13.10 -6.19 -2.78
CA ALA A 221 -12.62 -6.18 -1.40
C ALA A 221 -13.02 -4.92 -0.65
N TYR A 222 -13.00 -4.98 0.68
CA TYR A 222 -13.18 -3.83 1.54
C TYR A 222 -12.37 -3.90 2.84
N THR A 223 -12.20 -2.76 3.51
CA THR A 223 -11.66 -2.63 4.88
C THR A 223 -12.12 -1.32 5.50
N ASN A 224 -11.90 -1.13 6.81
CA ASN A 224 -11.84 0.20 7.42
C ASN A 224 -10.81 1.09 6.69
N SER A 225 -11.13 2.37 6.48
CA SER A 225 -10.18 3.34 5.92
C SER A 225 -9.29 3.97 7.00
N ASP A 226 -9.71 3.94 8.26
CA ASP A 226 -8.95 4.41 9.40
C ASP A 226 -8.87 3.30 10.45
N ILE A 227 -7.65 2.91 10.85
CA ILE A 227 -7.45 1.81 11.81
C ILE A 227 -7.25 2.27 13.25
N ARG A 228 -7.41 3.57 13.54
CA ARG A 228 -7.28 4.09 14.92
C ARG A 228 -8.45 3.60 15.78
N GLY A 229 -8.16 3.34 17.06
CA GLY A 229 -9.16 2.82 18.00
C GLY A 229 -9.67 1.45 17.55
N GLU A 230 -10.99 1.29 17.46
CA GLU A 230 -11.65 0.06 16.96
C GLU A 230 -11.71 0.00 15.42
N GLY A 231 -11.24 1.05 14.74
CA GLY A 231 -11.33 1.21 13.29
C GLY A 231 -12.64 1.85 12.84
N SER A 232 -12.57 2.64 11.78
CA SER A 232 -13.71 3.38 11.23
C SER A 232 -13.56 3.66 9.74
N GLY A 233 -14.65 4.13 9.14
CA GLY A 233 -14.71 4.38 7.71
C GLY A 233 -14.75 3.11 6.88
N CYS A 234 -14.73 3.28 5.58
CA CYS A 234 -14.87 2.24 4.58
C CYS A 234 -13.98 2.57 3.39
N ALA A 235 -13.13 1.64 2.99
CA ALA A 235 -12.45 1.64 1.71
C ALA A 235 -12.85 0.39 0.95
N MET A 236 -13.26 0.54 -0.31
CA MET A 236 -13.64 -0.56 -1.21
C MET A 236 -12.78 -0.54 -2.46
N TRP A 237 -12.47 -1.72 -3.00
CA TRP A 237 -11.75 -1.90 -4.25
C TRP A 237 -12.65 -2.57 -5.29
N PHE A 238 -12.51 -2.11 -6.54
CA PHE A 238 -13.27 -2.60 -7.69
C PHE A 238 -12.33 -3.21 -8.72
N GLY A 239 -12.71 -4.37 -9.27
CA GLY A 239 -11.88 -5.09 -10.24
C GLY A 239 -10.73 -5.92 -9.63
N GLU A 240 -9.75 -6.28 -10.45
CA GLU A 240 -8.63 -7.13 -10.01
C GLU A 240 -7.79 -6.45 -8.93
N LEU A 241 -7.43 -7.21 -7.88
CA LEU A 241 -6.60 -6.72 -6.78
C LEU A 241 -5.13 -6.99 -7.10
N ILE A 242 -4.32 -5.94 -7.19
CA ILE A 242 -2.90 -6.04 -7.58
C ILE A 242 -1.98 -5.40 -6.55
N ASP A 243 -0.68 -5.68 -6.65
CA ASP A 243 0.38 -5.05 -5.86
C ASP A 243 0.23 -5.24 -4.34
N MET A 244 -0.10 -6.48 -3.95
CA MET A 244 -0.22 -6.90 -2.56
C MET A 244 1.07 -7.60 -2.09
N ARG A 245 1.37 -7.45 -0.81
CA ARG A 245 2.39 -8.23 -0.10
C ARG A 245 1.94 -8.54 1.31
N ASP A 246 2.48 -9.62 1.86
CA ASP A 246 2.48 -9.81 3.29
C ASP A 246 3.36 -8.75 3.97
N PHE A 247 2.86 -8.21 5.07
CA PHE A 247 3.43 -7.06 5.74
C PHE A 247 3.18 -7.12 7.26
N PRO A 248 3.78 -8.09 7.98
CA PRO A 248 3.56 -8.30 9.41
C PRO A 248 3.94 -7.08 10.26
N ASP A 249 4.94 -6.32 9.81
CA ASP A 249 5.46 -5.12 10.48
C ASP A 249 4.56 -3.90 10.36
N GLY A 250 3.34 -4.03 9.85
CA GLY A 250 2.39 -2.92 9.93
C GLY A 250 1.26 -2.89 8.92
N GLY A 251 0.98 -4.03 8.28
CA GLY A 251 -0.10 -4.18 7.32
C GLY A 251 -1.46 -4.05 7.98
N GLN A 252 -2.47 -4.32 7.18
CA GLN A 252 -3.86 -4.11 7.55
C GLN A 252 -4.72 -5.27 7.09
N ASP A 253 -5.83 -5.47 7.78
CA ASP A 253 -6.82 -6.45 7.38
C ASP A 253 -7.51 -6.04 6.07
N LEU A 254 -7.78 -7.00 5.21
CA LEU A 254 -8.53 -6.83 3.98
C LEU A 254 -9.54 -7.97 3.84
N TYR A 255 -10.79 -7.61 3.57
CA TYR A 255 -11.87 -8.56 3.37
C TYR A 255 -12.08 -8.72 1.86
N ILE A 256 -11.68 -9.87 1.29
CA ILE A 256 -11.76 -10.14 -0.14
C ILE A 256 -13.01 -10.97 -0.42
N ARG A 257 -13.79 -10.59 -1.44
CA ARG A 257 -15.02 -11.26 -1.85
C ARG A 257 -14.70 -12.66 -2.36
N MET A 258 -15.42 -13.67 -1.91
CA MET A 258 -15.24 -15.10 -2.22
C MET A 258 -16.59 -15.77 -2.50
N SER A 259 -16.56 -16.91 -3.20
CA SER A 259 -17.77 -17.69 -3.48
C SER A 259 -18.37 -18.22 -2.18
N ALA A 260 -19.71 -18.31 -2.12
CA ALA A 260 -20.43 -18.91 -0.99
C ALA A 260 -19.89 -20.31 -0.61
N SER A 261 -19.51 -21.08 -1.63
CA SER A 261 -18.97 -22.44 -1.49
C SER A 261 -17.64 -22.51 -0.73
N GLU A 262 -16.86 -21.43 -0.75
CA GLU A 262 -15.57 -21.33 -0.07
C GLU A 262 -15.67 -20.82 1.37
N ILE A 263 -16.82 -20.24 1.71
CA ILE A 263 -17.09 -19.67 3.05
C ILE A 263 -17.71 -20.74 3.95
N GLY A 264 -18.59 -21.58 3.40
CA GLY A 264 -19.29 -22.66 4.12
C GLY A 264 -18.40 -23.83 4.56
N THR A 265 -17.22 -24.00 3.96
CA THR A 265 -16.25 -25.06 4.31
C THR A 265 -15.42 -24.76 5.56
N ARG A 266 -15.62 -23.61 6.22
CA ARG A 266 -14.95 -23.25 7.50
C ARG A 266 -15.69 -23.72 8.76
N LYS A 267 -16.77 -24.50 8.66
CA LYS A 267 -17.32 -25.19 9.85
C LYS A 267 -16.41 -26.36 10.24
N LEU A 268 -15.57 -26.09 11.25
CA LEU A 268 -14.91 -27.06 12.14
C LEU A 268 -14.03 -28.14 11.46
N VAL A 269 -12.76 -27.80 11.25
CA VAL A 269 -11.69 -28.81 11.37
C VAL A 269 -10.90 -28.45 12.63
N TYR A 270 -11.28 -29.05 13.76
CA TYR A 270 -10.36 -29.19 14.89
C TYR A 270 -9.28 -30.17 14.44
N VAL A 271 -8.11 -29.67 14.07
CA VAL A 271 -6.92 -30.53 14.00
C VAL A 271 -6.37 -30.59 15.43
N THR A 272 -6.67 -31.66 16.15
CA THR A 272 -5.92 -32.02 17.35
C THR A 272 -4.49 -32.36 16.96
N PRO A 273 -3.47 -31.85 17.68
CA PRO A 273 -2.08 -32.16 17.39
C PRO A 273 -1.75 -33.59 17.85
N LEU A 274 -1.06 -34.33 17.00
CA LEU A 274 -0.10 -35.36 17.38
C LEU A 274 1.25 -34.97 16.76
#